data_AF-A0A5J4V3L2-F1
#
_entry.id   AF-A0A5J4V3L2-F1
#
_cell.length_a   1.000
_cell.length_b   1.000
_cell.length_c   1.000
_cell.angle_alpha   90.00
_cell.angle_beta   90.00
_cell.angle_gamma   90.00
#
_symmetry.space_group_name_H-M   'P 1'
#
loop_
_entity.id
_entity.type
_entity.pdbx_description
1 polymer ?
#
loop_
_entity_poly.entity_id
_entity_poly.type
_entity_poly.pdbx_seq_one_letter_code
_entity_poly.pdbx_strand_id
1 'polypeptide(L)'
;MIKNQNLLRPLASLTIFKLGNHSNQEVNRLRFNVRCNSRWCLRWIQNSGDAQDFADLVNVEYGKVICISLSTAGGIGEEKDEEIKSGLNNISNFLREQHEAKNFPQPSFQPLPLLARMTEEQIEEEGAIEEIESLMSNNGCAKGLFGSIKSCANGGKTATLNHFINRRRM
;
A
#
# COMPACT_ATOMS: atom_id res chain seq x y z
N MET A 1 -34.11 -16.10 38.35
CA MET A 1 -33.06 -16.31 39.38
C MET A 1 -31.82 -16.84 38.67
N ILE A 2 -30.87 -15.96 38.31
CA ILE A 2 -29.66 -16.37 37.58
C ILE A 2 -28.73 -17.05 38.59
N LYS A 3 -28.53 -18.36 38.44
CA LYS A 3 -27.52 -19.12 39.21
C LYS A 3 -26.18 -18.46 38.97
N ASN A 4 -25.44 -18.16 40.04
CA ASN A 4 -24.05 -17.69 40.02
C ASN A 4 -23.21 -18.70 39.21
N GLN A 5 -23.13 -18.49 37.90
CA GLN A 5 -22.22 -19.20 37.01
C GLN A 5 -20.83 -18.72 37.38
N ASN A 6 -19.91 -19.66 37.63
CA ASN A 6 -18.59 -19.41 38.18
C ASN A 6 -17.83 -18.30 37.40
N LEU A 7 -17.96 -17.04 37.84
CA LEU A 7 -17.49 -15.84 37.14
C LEU A 7 -15.96 -15.71 37.11
N LEU A 8 -15.26 -16.52 37.90
CA LEU A 8 -13.80 -16.53 37.99
C LEU A 8 -13.14 -16.88 36.66
N ARG A 9 -13.70 -17.83 35.88
CA ARG A 9 -13.13 -18.24 34.60
C ARG A 9 -13.29 -17.15 33.52
N PRO A 10 -14.48 -16.54 33.32
CA PRO A 10 -14.62 -15.37 32.46
C PRO A 10 -13.73 -14.18 32.88
N LEU A 11 -13.63 -13.89 34.19
CA LEU A 11 -12.79 -12.80 34.70
C LEU A 11 -11.30 -13.05 34.43
N ALA A 12 -10.81 -14.28 34.67
CA ALA A 12 -9.44 -14.66 34.38
C ALA A 12 -9.12 -14.58 32.87
N SER A 13 -10.03 -15.02 32.01
CA SER A 13 -9.87 -14.87 30.56
C SER A 13 -9.84 -13.40 30.13
N LEU A 14 -10.71 -12.56 30.72
CA LEU A 14 -10.77 -11.14 30.40
C LEU A 14 -9.51 -10.40 30.88
N THR A 15 -8.98 -10.72 32.06
CA THR A 15 -7.75 -10.10 32.55
C THR A 15 -6.54 -10.53 31.73
N ILE A 16 -6.43 -11.81 31.34
CA ILE A 16 -5.37 -12.28 30.44
C ILE A 16 -5.44 -11.56 29.09
N PHE A 17 -6.65 -11.44 28.51
CA PHE A 17 -6.86 -10.70 27.25
C PHE A 17 -6.45 -9.22 27.37
N LYS A 18 -6.87 -8.53 28.44
CA LYS A 18 -6.51 -7.13 28.68
C LYS A 18 -5.01 -6.94 28.92
N LEU A 19 -4.38 -7.86 29.65
CA LEU A 19 -2.93 -7.81 29.92
C LEU A 19 -2.12 -8.02 28.63
N GLY A 20 -2.55 -8.96 27.78
CA GLY A 20 -1.96 -9.16 26.45
C GLY A 20 -2.11 -7.94 25.54
N ASN A 21 -3.26 -7.27 25.56
CA ASN A 21 -3.47 -6.02 24.81
C ASN A 21 -2.58 -4.87 25.31
N HIS A 22 -2.44 -4.70 26.63
CA HIS A 22 -1.57 -3.68 27.21
C HIS A 22 -0.08 -3.96 26.93
N SER A 23 0.35 -5.22 27.03
CA SER A 23 1.72 -5.63 26.69
C SER A 23 2.05 -5.36 25.22
N ASN A 24 1.05 -5.39 24.32
CA ASN A 24 1.23 -5.08 22.91
C ASN A 24 1.17 -3.58 22.60
N GLN A 25 0.83 -2.71 23.56
CA GLN A 25 0.65 -1.29 23.29
C GLN A 25 1.96 -0.59 22.89
N GLU A 26 3.07 -0.93 23.54
CA GLU A 26 4.38 -0.38 23.22
C GLU A 26 4.91 -0.91 21.88
N VAL A 27 4.74 -2.22 21.63
CA VAL A 27 5.06 -2.85 20.34
C VAL A 27 4.23 -2.24 19.20
N ASN A 28 2.94 -2.02 19.41
CA ASN A 28 2.05 -1.41 18.44
C ASN A 28 2.43 0.06 18.16
N ARG A 29 2.85 0.81 19.19
CA ARG A 29 3.35 2.18 19.04
C ARG A 29 4.64 2.23 18.22
N LEU A 30 5.59 1.32 18.48
CA LEU A 30 6.81 1.21 17.68
C LEU A 30 6.51 0.84 16.23
N ARG A 31 5.63 -0.15 15.99
CA ARG A 31 5.17 -0.53 14.65
C ARG A 31 4.47 0.62 13.93
N PHE A 32 3.70 1.44 14.65
CA PHE A 32 3.07 2.63 14.09
C PHE A 32 4.13 3.66 13.67
N ASN A 33 5.09 3.98 14.53
CA ASN A 33 6.17 4.91 14.20
C ASN A 33 7.00 4.44 13.00
N VAL A 34 7.31 3.14 12.91
CA VAL A 34 8.01 2.58 11.74
C VAL A 34 7.19 2.80 10.47
N ARG A 35 5.88 2.49 10.48
CA ARG A 35 4.99 2.72 9.33
C ARG A 35 4.94 4.19 8.93
N CYS A 36 4.84 5.11 9.89
CA CYS A 36 4.86 6.55 9.63
C CYS A 36 6.18 7.00 9.01
N ASN A 37 7.32 6.61 9.58
CA ASN A 37 8.64 6.97 9.06
C ASN A 37 8.88 6.40 7.67
N SER A 38 8.52 5.14 7.43
CA SER A 38 8.62 4.52 6.11
C SER A 38 7.78 5.26 5.06
N ARG A 39 6.56 5.71 5.42
CA ARG A 39 5.72 6.54 4.54
C ARG A 39 6.38 7.88 4.20
N TRP A 40 7.02 8.52 5.19
CA TRP A 40 7.77 9.75 4.96
C TRP A 40 8.97 9.51 4.04
N CYS A 41 9.81 8.51 4.32
CA CYS A 41 10.95 8.17 3.47
C CYS A 41 10.52 7.88 2.03
N LEU A 42 9.41 7.17 1.84
CA LEU A 42 8.88 6.92 0.50
C LEU A 42 8.48 8.20 -0.21
N ARG A 43 7.76 9.10 0.46
CA ARG A 43 7.39 10.38 -0.13
C ARG A 43 8.62 11.18 -0.57
N TRP A 44 9.73 11.04 0.14
CA TRP A 44 11.01 11.61 -0.26
C TRP A 44 11.58 10.94 -1.52
N ILE A 45 11.54 9.61 -1.62
CA ILE A 45 11.95 8.89 -2.84
C ILE A 45 11.06 9.27 -4.03
N GLN A 46 9.76 9.43 -3.83
CA GLN A 46 8.86 9.90 -4.89
C GLN A 46 9.19 11.34 -5.32
N ASN A 47 9.48 12.22 -4.37
CA ASN A 47 9.82 13.61 -4.68
C ASN A 47 11.21 13.76 -5.31
N SER A 48 12.20 12.95 -4.92
CA SER A 48 13.62 13.21 -5.20
C SER A 48 14.41 12.01 -5.69
N GLY A 49 13.79 10.84 -5.79
CA GLY A 49 14.44 9.61 -6.24
C GLY A 49 14.54 9.50 -7.76
N ASP A 50 15.59 8.84 -8.21
CA ASP A 50 15.91 8.59 -9.61
C ASP A 50 15.49 7.18 -10.07
N ALA A 51 15.82 6.82 -11.31
CA ALA A 51 15.47 5.51 -11.85
C ALA A 51 16.07 4.34 -11.05
N GLN A 52 17.26 4.53 -10.44
CA GLN A 52 17.91 3.51 -9.65
C GLN A 52 17.18 3.31 -8.32
N ASP A 53 16.76 4.39 -7.66
CA ASP A 53 15.96 4.31 -6.43
C ASP A 53 14.65 3.53 -6.64
N PHE A 54 14.01 3.73 -7.80
CA PHE A 54 12.81 2.99 -8.19
C PHE A 54 13.11 1.51 -8.48
N ALA A 55 14.23 1.22 -9.14
CA ALA A 55 14.67 -0.16 -9.37
C ALA A 55 14.92 -0.89 -8.05
N ASP A 56 15.58 -0.23 -7.11
CA ASP A 56 15.90 -0.79 -5.79
C ASP A 56 14.62 -1.08 -5.00
N LEU A 57 13.63 -0.18 -5.03
CA LEU A 57 12.31 -0.41 -4.45
C LEU A 57 11.61 -1.63 -5.04
N VAL A 58 11.57 -1.75 -6.37
CA VAL A 58 10.93 -2.91 -7.03
C VAL A 58 11.67 -4.20 -6.71
N ASN A 59 13.00 -4.18 -6.61
CA ASN A 59 13.83 -5.33 -6.25
C ASN A 59 13.60 -5.82 -4.82
N VAL A 60 13.30 -4.94 -3.87
CA VAL A 60 12.92 -5.32 -2.49
C VAL A 60 11.43 -5.65 -2.36
N GLU A 61 10.76 -5.92 -3.47
CA GLU A 61 9.34 -6.25 -3.54
C GLU A 61 8.44 -5.19 -2.89
N TYR A 62 8.80 -3.92 -3.08
CA TYR A 62 8.04 -2.82 -2.49
C TYR A 62 6.57 -2.82 -2.90
N GLY A 63 6.24 -3.33 -4.10
CA GLY A 63 4.86 -3.56 -4.51
C GLY A 63 4.08 -4.43 -3.52
N LYS A 64 4.69 -5.50 -2.97
CA LYS A 64 4.07 -6.36 -1.94
C LYS A 64 3.94 -5.65 -0.59
N VAL A 65 4.99 -4.94 -0.18
CA VAL A 65 5.00 -4.18 1.09
C VAL A 65 3.88 -3.13 1.13
N ILE A 66 3.66 -2.47 -0.01
CA ILE A 66 2.54 -1.54 -0.21
C ILE A 66 1.21 -2.22 0.08
N CYS A 67 0.98 -3.40 -0.50
CA CYS A 67 -0.27 -4.15 -0.40
C CYS A 67 -0.57 -4.46 1.06
N ILE A 68 0.40 -5.06 1.75
CA ILE A 68 0.32 -5.42 3.17
C ILE A 68 0.06 -4.18 4.06
N SER A 69 0.54 -3.00 3.65
CA SER A 69 0.33 -1.76 4.40
C SER A 69 -1.11 -1.22 4.29
N LEU A 70 -1.81 -1.55 3.20
CA LEU A 70 -3.23 -1.24 3.00
C LEU A 70 -4.14 -2.26 3.69
N SER A 71 -3.67 -3.50 3.84
CA SER A 71 -4.35 -4.59 4.54
C SER A 71 -4.66 -4.20 5.96
N THR A 72 -5.90 -3.77 6.18
CA THR A 72 -6.36 -3.27 7.49
C THR A 72 -6.73 -4.47 8.36
N ALA A 73 -5.75 -5.33 8.69
CA ALA A 73 -5.95 -6.52 9.50
C ALA A 73 -6.29 -6.23 10.99
N GLY A 74 -6.70 -5.00 11.35
CA GLY A 74 -7.04 -4.67 12.74
C GLY A 74 -7.61 -3.28 12.97
N GLY A 75 -8.92 -3.13 12.81
CA GLY A 75 -9.74 -2.15 13.56
C GLY A 75 -10.32 -0.99 12.75
N ILE A 76 -11.50 -0.54 13.16
CA ILE A 76 -12.24 0.61 12.63
C ILE A 76 -11.82 1.85 13.43
N GLY A 77 -11.49 2.96 12.77
CA GLY A 77 -11.21 4.25 13.40
C GLY A 77 -10.98 5.35 12.36
N GLU A 78 -11.58 6.53 12.57
CA GLU A 78 -11.62 7.66 11.62
C GLU A 78 -10.24 8.24 11.24
N GLU A 79 -9.22 8.08 12.10
CA GLU A 79 -7.82 8.46 11.77
C GLU A 79 -7.18 7.59 10.67
N LYS A 80 -7.78 6.45 10.31
CA LYS A 80 -7.25 5.54 9.28
C LYS A 80 -7.52 6.03 7.86
N ASP A 81 -8.51 6.89 7.66
CA ASP A 81 -8.97 7.24 6.31
C ASP A 81 -7.99 8.15 5.57
N GLU A 82 -7.43 9.17 6.24
CA GLU A 82 -6.40 10.03 5.64
C GLU A 82 -5.07 9.30 5.45
N GLU A 83 -4.73 8.37 6.35
CA GLU A 83 -3.53 7.53 6.18
C GLU A 83 -3.66 6.55 5.01
N ILE A 84 -4.83 5.90 4.88
CA ILE A 84 -5.15 5.03 3.74
C ILE A 84 -5.12 5.84 2.44
N LYS A 85 -5.74 7.02 2.42
CA LYS A 85 -5.76 7.91 1.26
C LYS A 85 -4.35 8.37 0.87
N SER A 86 -3.52 8.72 1.84
CA SER A 86 -2.12 9.09 1.63
C SER A 86 -1.31 7.91 1.07
N GLY A 87 -1.51 6.70 1.62
CA GLY A 87 -0.93 5.46 1.10
C GLY A 87 -1.33 5.21 -0.35
N LEU A 88 -2.63 5.25 -0.66
CA LEU A 88 -3.16 5.09 -2.02
C LEU A 88 -2.63 6.14 -3.00
N ASN A 89 -2.50 7.40 -2.57
CA ASN A 89 -1.89 8.46 -3.38
C ASN A 89 -0.45 8.15 -3.73
N ASN A 90 0.33 7.71 -2.74
CA ASN A 90 1.72 7.34 -2.96
C ASN A 90 1.82 6.19 -3.97
N ILE A 91 0.96 5.17 -3.88
CA ILE A 91 0.94 4.04 -4.81
C ILE A 91 0.63 4.52 -6.22
N SER A 92 -0.42 5.32 -6.37
CA SER A 92 -0.82 5.84 -7.67
C SER A 92 0.30 6.67 -8.30
N ASN A 93 1.01 7.49 -7.51
CA ASN A 93 2.14 8.27 -8.00
C ASN A 93 3.32 7.37 -8.38
N PHE A 94 3.66 6.37 -7.56
CA PHE A 94 4.74 5.41 -7.83
C PHE A 94 4.52 4.63 -9.12
N LEU A 95 3.29 4.14 -9.36
CA LEU A 95 2.94 3.47 -10.61
C LEU A 95 2.98 4.44 -11.80
N ARG A 96 2.37 5.63 -11.66
CA ARG A 96 2.36 6.64 -12.74
C ARG A 96 3.77 7.04 -13.17
N GLU A 97 4.67 7.28 -12.21
CA GLU A 97 6.04 7.69 -12.48
C GLU A 97 6.83 6.63 -13.26
N GLN A 98 6.54 5.34 -13.02
CA GLN A 98 7.11 4.25 -13.81
C GLN A 98 6.56 4.18 -15.25
N HIS A 99 5.36 4.71 -15.53
CA HIS A 99 4.73 4.65 -16.86
C HIS A 99 4.88 5.91 -17.72
N GLU A 100 4.80 7.10 -17.13
CA GLU A 100 4.61 8.36 -17.86
C GLU A 100 5.87 9.25 -17.91
N ALA A 101 7.00 8.73 -17.43
CA ALA A 101 8.21 9.49 -17.13
C ALA A 101 7.98 10.47 -15.97
N LYS A 102 8.99 10.61 -15.10
CA LYS A 102 8.95 11.62 -14.05
C LYS A 102 9.38 12.96 -14.66
N ASN A 103 8.49 13.96 -14.69
CA ASN A 103 8.76 15.25 -15.33
C ASN A 103 8.94 16.44 -14.36
N PHE A 104 8.61 16.29 -13.07
CA PHE A 104 8.76 17.33 -12.03
C PHE A 104 8.59 16.72 -10.60
N PRO A 105 9.24 17.21 -9.51
CA PRO A 105 10.14 18.37 -9.40
C PRO A 105 11.63 18.09 -9.63
N GLN A 106 12.05 16.82 -9.64
CA GLN A 106 13.36 16.26 -10.06
C GLN A 106 13.70 15.05 -9.18
N PRO A 107 14.47 14.06 -9.65
CA PRO A 107 15.05 13.92 -10.98
C PRO A 107 14.06 13.32 -11.99
N SER A 108 14.21 13.71 -13.25
CA SER A 108 13.41 13.17 -14.35
C SER A 108 14.04 11.91 -14.91
N PHE A 109 13.23 10.90 -15.16
CA PHE A 109 13.66 9.65 -15.81
C PHE A 109 12.64 9.20 -16.85
N GLN A 110 13.14 8.53 -17.89
CA GLN A 110 12.31 7.92 -18.93
C GLN A 110 11.39 6.86 -18.32
N PRO A 111 10.24 6.55 -18.95
CA PRO A 111 9.37 5.47 -18.48
C PRO A 111 10.17 4.19 -18.22
N LEU A 112 9.84 3.50 -17.13
CA LEU A 112 10.47 2.27 -16.65
C LEU A 112 9.52 1.08 -16.84
N PRO A 113 9.17 0.70 -18.09
CA PRO A 113 8.08 -0.25 -18.36
C PRO A 113 8.30 -1.64 -17.76
N LEU A 114 9.56 -2.08 -17.63
CA LEU A 114 9.90 -3.36 -17.00
C LEU A 114 9.63 -3.34 -15.50
N LEU A 115 10.03 -2.27 -14.81
CA LEU A 115 9.81 -2.11 -13.36
C LEU A 115 8.32 -1.93 -13.05
N ALA A 116 7.62 -1.20 -13.91
CA ALA A 116 6.19 -1.00 -13.79
C ALA A 116 5.44 -2.33 -13.84
N ARG A 117 5.81 -3.20 -14.80
CA ARG A 117 5.26 -4.56 -14.90
C ARG A 117 5.56 -5.41 -13.66
N MET A 118 6.80 -5.40 -13.17
CA MET A 118 7.15 -6.14 -11.95
C MET A 118 6.34 -5.66 -10.74
N THR A 119 6.13 -4.35 -10.63
CA THR A 119 5.30 -3.77 -9.56
C THR A 119 3.83 -4.21 -9.71
N GLU A 120 3.27 -4.19 -10.91
CA GLU A 120 1.91 -4.68 -11.18
C GLU A 120 1.77 -6.16 -10.81
N GLU A 121 2.72 -7.01 -11.21
CA GLU A 121 2.74 -8.44 -10.89
C GLU A 121 2.82 -8.68 -9.36
N GLN A 122 3.63 -7.90 -8.64
CA GLN A 122 3.70 -7.95 -7.18
C GLN A 122 2.38 -7.57 -6.50
N ILE A 123 1.68 -6.56 -7.03
CA ILE A 123 0.39 -6.10 -6.49
C ILE A 123 -0.70 -7.14 -6.74
N GLU A 124 -0.69 -7.78 -7.91
CA GLU A 124 -1.62 -8.84 -8.27
C GLU A 124 -1.37 -10.12 -7.44
N GLU A 125 -0.12 -10.52 -7.24
CA GLU A 125 0.26 -11.70 -6.44
C GLU A 125 -0.23 -11.58 -4.98
N GLU A 126 -0.14 -10.38 -4.39
CA GLU A 126 -0.52 -10.14 -2.99
C GLU A 126 -2.04 -9.89 -2.82
N GLY A 127 -2.82 -9.83 -3.90
CA GLY A 127 -4.28 -9.62 -3.82
C GLY A 127 -4.70 -8.22 -3.35
N ALA A 128 -3.85 -7.21 -3.55
CA ALA A 128 -4.15 -5.85 -3.10
C ALA A 128 -5.33 -5.21 -3.84
N ILE A 129 -5.61 -5.63 -5.07
CA ILE A 129 -6.72 -5.08 -5.85
C ILE A 129 -8.03 -5.40 -5.13
N GLU A 130 -8.20 -6.65 -4.70
CA GLU A 130 -9.35 -7.14 -3.94
C GLU A 130 -9.50 -6.41 -2.60
N GLU A 131 -8.38 -6.17 -1.90
CA GLU A 131 -8.42 -5.44 -0.65
C GLU A 131 -8.78 -3.96 -0.84
N ILE A 132 -8.24 -3.29 -1.87
CA ILE A 132 -8.61 -1.91 -2.20
C ILE A 132 -10.09 -1.83 -2.59
N GLU A 133 -10.60 -2.78 -3.38
CA GLU A 133 -12.02 -2.86 -3.72
C GLU A 133 -12.91 -3.04 -2.49
N SER A 134 -12.46 -3.83 -1.50
CA SER A 134 -13.16 -3.99 -0.21
C SER A 134 -13.16 -2.70 0.62
N LEU A 135 -12.05 -1.95 0.63
CA LEU A 135 -11.95 -0.65 1.32
C LEU A 135 -12.86 0.40 0.68
N MET A 136 -13.00 0.40 -0.64
CA MET A 136 -13.89 1.31 -1.38
C MET A 136 -15.38 1.07 -1.12
N SER A 137 -15.75 -0.19 -0.86
CA SER A 137 -17.13 -0.56 -0.53
C SER A 137 -17.54 -0.03 0.84
N ASN A 138 -16.58 0.10 1.76
CA ASN A 138 -16.79 0.64 3.10
C ASN A 138 -16.56 2.16 3.20
N ASN A 139 -15.78 2.77 2.31
CA ASN A 139 -15.45 4.19 2.39
C ASN A 139 -15.45 4.90 1.02
N GLY A 140 -16.34 5.89 0.87
CA GLY A 140 -16.55 6.60 -0.41
C GLY A 140 -15.35 7.42 -0.90
N CYS A 141 -14.40 7.72 -0.02
CA CYS A 141 -13.22 8.55 -0.32
C CYS A 141 -12.20 7.86 -1.26
N ALA A 142 -12.18 6.53 -1.32
CA ALA A 142 -11.21 5.76 -2.10
C ALA A 142 -11.53 5.63 -3.61
N LYS A 143 -12.73 6.07 -4.05
CA LYS A 143 -13.20 5.89 -5.45
C LYS A 143 -12.35 6.58 -6.52
N GLY A 144 -11.96 7.85 -6.30
CA GLY A 144 -11.19 8.62 -7.30
C GLY A 144 -9.77 8.07 -7.47
N LEU A 145 -9.13 7.74 -6.35
CA LEU A 145 -7.78 7.18 -6.27
C LEU A 145 -7.68 5.81 -6.91
N PHE A 146 -8.66 4.93 -6.68
CA PHE A 146 -8.70 3.64 -7.35
C PHE A 146 -8.86 3.79 -8.86
N GLY A 147 -9.65 4.77 -9.32
CA GLY A 147 -9.72 5.13 -10.73
C GLY A 147 -8.33 5.46 -11.30
N SER A 148 -7.52 6.24 -10.56
CA SER A 148 -6.14 6.55 -10.94
C SER A 148 -5.24 5.32 -10.94
N ILE A 149 -5.29 4.46 -9.92
CA ILE A 149 -4.48 3.22 -9.86
C ILE A 149 -4.86 2.26 -10.99
N LYS A 150 -6.16 2.05 -11.22
CA LYS A 150 -6.68 1.21 -12.30
C LYS A 150 -6.34 1.78 -13.68
N SER A 151 -6.39 3.10 -13.84
CA SER A 151 -5.96 3.79 -15.06
C SER A 151 -4.46 3.62 -15.28
N CYS A 152 -3.64 3.71 -14.23
CA CYS A 152 -2.20 3.47 -14.31
C CYS A 152 -1.91 2.03 -14.73
N ALA A 153 -2.53 1.04 -14.08
CA ALA A 153 -2.36 -0.38 -14.43
C ALA A 153 -2.78 -0.70 -15.88
N ASN A 154 -3.89 -0.10 -16.35
CA ASN A 154 -4.33 -0.24 -17.75
C ASN A 154 -3.38 0.48 -18.72
N GLY A 155 -2.90 1.67 -18.35
CA GLY A 155 -1.88 2.42 -19.09
C GLY A 155 -0.58 1.65 -19.19
N GLY A 156 -0.18 0.97 -18.11
CA GLY A 156 1.00 0.13 -18.04
C GLY A 156 0.99 -1.06 -18.96
N LYS A 157 -0.11 -1.82 -18.93
CA LYS A 157 -0.36 -2.90 -19.89
C LYS A 157 -0.26 -2.39 -21.34
N THR A 158 -0.82 -1.21 -21.62
CA THR A 158 -0.84 -0.62 -22.97
C THR A 158 0.54 -0.11 -23.41
N ALA A 159 1.24 0.64 -22.56
CA ALA A 159 2.58 1.18 -22.83
C ALA A 159 3.60 0.06 -23.06
N THR A 160 3.51 -1.00 -22.26
CA THR A 160 4.33 -2.21 -22.38
C THR A 160 4.05 -2.92 -23.69
N LEU A 161 2.78 -3.16 -24.04
CA LEU A 161 2.39 -3.79 -25.28
C LEU A 161 2.91 -3.01 -26.50
N ASN A 162 2.77 -1.68 -26.48
CA ASN A 162 3.27 -0.80 -27.54
C ASN A 162 4.80 -0.82 -27.65
N HIS A 163 5.53 -0.84 -26.52
CA HIS A 163 6.99 -0.96 -26.53
C HIS A 163 7.45 -2.29 -27.15
N PHE A 164 6.81 -3.41 -26.79
CA PHE A 164 7.11 -4.72 -27.37
C PHE A 164 6.72 -4.83 -28.86
N ILE A 165 5.60 -4.25 -29.27
CA ILE A 165 5.17 -4.21 -30.69
C ILE A 165 6.17 -3.40 -31.51
N ASN A 166 6.60 -2.23 -31.02
CA ASN A 166 7.58 -1.39 -31.71
C ASN A 166 8.95 -2.07 -31.81
N ARG A 167 9.36 -2.82 -30.79
CA ARG A 167 10.61 -3.59 -30.81
C ARG A 167 10.59 -4.80 -31.76
N ARG A 168 9.41 -5.30 -32.14
CA ARG A 168 9.22 -6.39 -33.13
C ARG A 168 9.06 -5.89 -34.57
N ARG A 169 8.86 -4.59 -34.77
CA ARG A 169 8.68 -3.95 -36.10
C ARG A 169 9.95 -3.29 -36.65
N MET A 170 11.01 -3.25 -35.86
CA MET A 170 12.38 -2.96 -36.29
C MET A 170 13.11 -4.28 -36.55
#